data_AF-W9XKT6-F1
#
_entry.id   AF-W9XKT6-F1
#
_cell.length_a   1.000
_cell.length_b   1.000
_cell.length_c   1.000
_cell.angle_alpha   90.00
_cell.angle_beta   90.00
_cell.angle_gamma   90.00
#
_symmetry.space_group_name_H-M   'P 1'
#
loop_
_entity.id
_entity.type
_entity.pdbx_description
1 polymer ?
#
loop_
_entity_poly.entity_id
_entity_poly.type
_entity_poly.pdbx_seq_one_letter_code
_entity_poly.pdbx_strand_id
1 'polypeptide(L)'
;MASTAAISSDGRPVKKRRAPIACTACHARKVRCNVVLVGQPCSNCQQDQTQCALHVSARGKHKRRKLNKDARGRCVTPTSLSSAGPTTDAQVPPGPSTDLADSNPSISPAPEPPSRDEYESRANVEAYRNIVDAVETSGAKVPLYVGELQSLRFIFHVARDKSIASKAHYLVPQPKRRQLSPEEYACLQAKGAFSTESDDLRDELLSLFFDYVYPILPIVDPYDFRRRYDAGGVQSISPLLLQSMFLAASNFISTEGLKRSGWPSLMHMKRRFYERAKALYDFEYETDKICLIQSVLLLGYWLGQAHDRTDSWHWVGVAVSLSQSVGLHRDPGFSDVPPSQRSLWRRIWWCCFYRDRCIALGMGRAFRINAEDCDVKELTLEDLVYTAGTSSSNWNLNQESAAVVARCNSYAPLFLEIVKLSQILGEVLASVYRPLREPSPWSVVEILEEKLARWQVALDPRCRIDTPLTSLNEPMAMTLHKYYIQILHQ
;
A
#
# COMPACT_ATOMS: atom_id res chain seq x y z
N MET A 1 -12.93 64.88 -9.38
CA MET A 1 -12.24 65.18 -8.11
C MET A 1 -11.28 64.03 -7.79
N ALA A 2 -10.02 64.37 -7.50
CA ALA A 2 -8.90 63.44 -7.38
C ALA A 2 -9.09 62.41 -6.25
N SER A 3 -8.77 61.14 -6.50
CA SER A 3 -8.69 60.12 -5.46
C SER A 3 -7.23 59.76 -5.24
N THR A 4 -6.69 60.27 -4.14
CA THR A 4 -5.33 60.07 -3.61
C THR A 4 -5.08 58.57 -3.40
N ALA A 5 -4.07 58.03 -4.07
CA ALA A 5 -3.66 56.63 -3.91
C ALA A 5 -2.84 56.48 -2.62
N ALA A 6 -3.30 55.64 -1.68
CA ALA A 6 -2.55 55.29 -0.49
C ALA A 6 -1.29 54.49 -0.85
N ILE A 7 -0.13 54.95 -0.37
CA ILE A 7 1.20 54.35 -0.56
C ILE A 7 1.51 53.51 0.68
N SER A 8 1.91 52.24 0.51
CA SER A 8 2.44 51.41 1.60
C SER A 8 3.89 51.77 1.93
N SER A 9 4.37 51.48 3.14
CA SER A 9 5.71 51.81 3.69
C SER A 9 6.94 51.32 2.89
N ASP A 10 6.72 50.63 1.77
CA ASP A 10 7.77 50.07 0.90
C ASP A 10 7.71 50.63 -0.54
N GLY A 11 7.07 51.79 -0.74
CA GLY A 11 7.14 52.57 -1.99
C GLY A 11 6.54 51.93 -3.25
N ARG A 12 5.89 50.76 -3.15
CA ARG A 12 5.23 50.08 -4.28
C ARG A 12 3.74 50.39 -4.36
N PRO A 13 3.16 50.56 -5.57
CA PRO A 13 1.72 50.79 -5.73
C PRO A 13 0.93 49.57 -5.23
N VAL A 14 -0.01 49.79 -4.30
CA VAL A 14 -0.88 48.73 -3.77
C VAL A 14 -1.69 48.15 -4.92
N LYS A 15 -1.35 46.90 -5.32
CA LYS A 15 -2.10 46.15 -6.34
C LYS A 15 -3.55 46.01 -5.87
N LYS A 16 -4.48 46.77 -6.48
CA LYS A 16 -5.92 46.66 -6.20
C LYS A 16 -6.35 45.22 -6.50
N ARG A 17 -6.68 44.46 -5.44
CA ARG A 17 -7.12 43.07 -5.54
C ARG A 17 -8.38 43.00 -6.42
N ARG A 18 -8.34 42.15 -7.45
CA ARG A 18 -9.51 41.89 -8.31
C ARG A 18 -10.53 41.08 -7.51
N ALA A 19 -11.81 41.46 -7.60
CA ALA A 19 -12.88 40.66 -7.02
C ALA A 19 -12.90 39.26 -7.70
N PRO A 20 -12.95 38.15 -6.93
CA PRO A 20 -12.95 36.80 -7.48
C PRO A 20 -14.25 36.45 -8.23
N ILE A 21 -15.33 37.22 -8.00
CA ILE A 21 -16.63 37.06 -8.64
C ILE A 21 -17.12 38.46 -9.06
N ALA A 22 -17.74 38.55 -10.23
CA ALA A 22 -18.39 39.76 -10.73
C ALA A 22 -19.92 39.59 -10.70
N CYS A 23 -20.66 40.69 -10.56
CA CYS A 23 -22.11 40.67 -10.78
C CYS A 23 -22.43 40.43 -12.27
N THR A 24 -23.62 39.92 -12.55
CA THR A 24 -24.09 39.60 -13.91
C THR A 24 -24.03 40.82 -14.83
N ALA A 25 -24.43 42.00 -14.34
CA ALA A 25 -24.42 43.24 -15.12
C ALA A 25 -23.01 43.73 -15.50
N CYS A 26 -22.02 43.63 -14.59
CA CYS A 26 -20.63 43.96 -14.91
C CYS A 26 -19.96 42.88 -15.77
N HIS A 27 -20.31 41.61 -15.56
CA HIS A 27 -19.80 40.49 -16.35
C HIS A 27 -20.27 40.59 -17.82
N ALA A 28 -21.55 40.84 -18.05
CA ALA A 28 -22.12 41.03 -19.40
C ALA A 28 -21.46 42.20 -20.14
N ARG A 29 -21.15 43.30 -19.43
CA ARG A 29 -20.46 44.48 -19.99
C ARG A 29 -18.94 44.33 -20.07
N LYS A 30 -18.38 43.21 -19.59
CA LYS A 30 -16.93 42.94 -19.52
C LYS A 30 -16.12 44.05 -18.81
N VAL A 31 -16.71 44.72 -17.82
CA VAL A 31 -16.07 45.76 -17.00
C VAL A 31 -15.65 45.24 -15.62
N ARG A 32 -14.67 45.89 -14.97
CA ARG A 32 -14.21 45.47 -13.64
C ARG A 32 -15.31 45.69 -12.59
N CYS A 33 -15.68 44.61 -11.91
CA CYS A 33 -16.64 44.64 -10.81
C CYS A 33 -15.91 44.68 -9.45
N ASN A 34 -16.40 45.51 -8.53
CA ASN A 34 -15.92 45.61 -7.15
C ASN A 34 -16.96 45.15 -6.11
N VAL A 35 -17.95 44.35 -6.52
CA VAL A 35 -19.06 43.87 -5.65
C VAL A 35 -18.58 43.18 -4.36
N VAL A 36 -17.46 42.46 -4.41
CA VAL A 36 -16.88 41.79 -3.23
C VAL A 36 -16.22 42.76 -2.24
N LEU A 37 -15.89 43.97 -2.69
CA LEU A 37 -15.25 45.00 -1.87
C LEU A 37 -16.26 46.00 -1.28
N VAL A 38 -17.33 46.32 -2.02
CA VAL A 38 -18.29 47.39 -1.65
C VAL A 38 -19.67 46.82 -1.28
N GLY A 39 -19.94 45.55 -1.57
CA GLY A 39 -21.25 44.93 -1.39
C GLY A 39 -22.14 45.08 -2.62
N GLN A 40 -23.40 44.64 -2.48
CA GLN A 40 -24.45 44.82 -3.49
C GLN A 40 -25.28 46.05 -3.12
N PRO A 41 -25.42 47.06 -4.00
CA PRO A 41 -24.90 47.12 -5.38
C PRO A 41 -23.41 47.52 -5.45
N CYS A 42 -22.70 46.98 -6.46
CA CYS A 42 -21.33 47.41 -6.76
C CYS A 42 -21.29 48.83 -7.33
N SER A 43 -20.14 49.51 -7.31
CA SER A 43 -20.07 50.94 -7.67
C SER A 43 -20.57 51.25 -9.09
N ASN A 44 -20.28 50.37 -10.06
CA ASN A 44 -20.80 50.55 -11.42
C ASN A 44 -22.32 50.37 -11.45
N CYS A 45 -22.86 49.33 -10.83
CA CYS A 45 -24.31 49.10 -10.79
C CYS A 45 -25.06 50.18 -10.00
N GLN A 46 -24.44 50.75 -8.96
CA GLN A 46 -24.99 51.87 -8.21
C GLN A 46 -25.06 53.13 -9.06
N GLN A 47 -23.99 53.43 -9.81
CA GLN A 47 -23.93 54.59 -10.70
C GLN A 47 -24.90 54.45 -11.89
N ASP A 48 -25.02 53.25 -12.45
CA ASP A 48 -25.91 52.96 -13.58
C ASP A 48 -27.36 52.71 -13.15
N GLN A 49 -27.66 52.70 -11.84
CA GLN A 49 -28.97 52.36 -11.27
C GLN A 49 -29.53 51.03 -11.82
N THR A 50 -28.67 50.02 -11.98
CA THR A 50 -29.03 48.70 -12.51
C THR A 50 -28.98 47.62 -11.44
N GLN A 51 -29.79 46.58 -11.61
CA GLN A 51 -29.86 45.47 -10.66
C GLN A 51 -28.53 44.70 -10.57
N CYS A 52 -27.94 44.68 -9.38
CA CYS A 52 -26.64 44.07 -9.12
C CYS A 52 -26.80 42.63 -8.57
N ALA A 53 -27.06 41.65 -9.44
CA ALA A 53 -27.12 40.23 -9.04
C ALA A 53 -25.75 39.56 -9.16
N LEU A 54 -25.32 38.80 -8.14
CA LEU A 54 -24.07 38.04 -8.19
C LEU A 54 -24.19 36.84 -9.13
N HIS A 55 -23.19 36.64 -9.99
CA HIS A 55 -23.15 35.51 -10.89
C HIS A 55 -22.78 34.22 -10.13
N VAL A 56 -23.68 33.23 -10.12
CA VAL A 56 -23.43 31.92 -9.51
C VAL A 56 -22.64 31.07 -10.51
N SER A 57 -21.37 30.76 -10.20
CA SER A 57 -20.57 29.81 -10.97
C SER A 57 -21.06 28.38 -10.74
N ALA A 58 -21.41 27.65 -11.80
CA ALA A 58 -21.75 26.23 -11.75
C ALA A 58 -20.55 25.29 -11.46
N ARG A 59 -19.32 25.81 -11.31
CA ARG A 59 -18.20 25.02 -10.78
C ARG A 59 -18.31 24.91 -9.27
N GLY A 60 -18.51 23.68 -8.81
CA GLY A 60 -18.82 23.29 -7.44
C GLY A 60 -17.90 23.86 -6.36
N LYS A 61 -18.51 24.13 -5.22
CA LYS A 61 -17.90 24.56 -3.97
C LYS A 61 -17.08 23.39 -3.37
N HIS A 62 -15.76 23.39 -3.56
CA HIS A 62 -14.87 22.67 -2.62
C HIS A 62 -14.55 23.58 -1.43
N LYS A 63 -14.98 23.15 -0.24
CA LYS A 63 -14.79 23.85 1.03
C LYS A 63 -13.32 23.72 1.46
N ARG A 64 -12.48 24.71 1.14
CA ARG A 64 -11.08 24.76 1.60
C ARG A 64 -11.03 25.26 3.04
N ARG A 65 -11.00 24.36 4.02
CA ARG A 65 -10.82 24.70 5.44
C ARG A 65 -9.34 25.06 5.68
N LYS A 66 -9.05 26.34 5.90
CA LYS A 66 -7.73 26.81 6.36
C LYS A 66 -7.53 26.41 7.82
N LEU A 67 -6.43 25.70 8.09
CA LEU A 67 -5.80 25.65 9.40
C LEU A 67 -5.27 27.06 9.73
N ASN A 68 -5.47 27.54 10.96
CA ASN A 68 -4.75 28.70 11.46
C ASN A 68 -3.97 28.31 12.71
N LYS A 69 -2.67 28.57 12.64
CA LYS A 69 -1.71 28.52 13.75
C LYS A 69 -1.83 29.81 14.57
N ASP A 70 -1.73 29.61 15.89
CA ASP A 70 -1.23 30.49 16.95
C ASP A 70 -1.97 31.79 17.33
N ALA A 71 -2.55 31.80 18.54
CA ALA A 71 -2.35 32.88 19.52
C ALA A 71 -2.75 32.43 20.94
N ARG A 72 -1.86 32.70 21.89
CA ARG A 72 -1.93 32.48 23.35
C ARG A 72 -3.08 33.25 24.00
N GLY A 73 -3.68 32.72 25.07
CA GLY A 73 -4.43 33.56 26.02
C GLY A 73 -5.47 32.86 26.91
N ARG A 74 -5.05 32.52 28.14
CA ARG A 74 -5.80 32.39 29.42
C ARG A 74 -7.02 31.46 29.57
N CYS A 75 -6.84 30.58 30.55
CA CYS A 75 -7.81 29.80 31.32
C CYS A 75 -8.76 30.71 32.14
N VAL A 76 -10.07 30.44 32.09
CA VAL A 76 -11.04 30.59 33.19
C VAL A 76 -12.20 29.60 32.93
N THR A 77 -12.42 28.66 33.86
CA THR A 77 -13.67 27.88 34.06
C THR A 77 -14.73 28.77 34.74
N PRO A 78 -16.06 28.56 34.56
CA PRO A 78 -16.77 27.59 35.41
C PRO A 78 -18.02 26.89 34.81
N THR A 79 -18.17 25.62 35.21
CA THR A 79 -19.27 24.98 35.96
C THR A 79 -20.76 25.41 35.84
N SER A 80 -21.63 24.38 35.94
CA SER A 80 -23.05 24.30 36.41
C SER A 80 -24.17 24.75 35.47
N LEU A 81 -25.13 23.90 35.06
CA LEU A 81 -26.26 23.22 35.77
C LEU A 81 -27.51 24.10 36.00
N SER A 82 -28.66 23.57 35.55
CA SER A 82 -30.05 23.87 35.98
C SER A 82 -30.66 25.19 35.48
N SER A 83 -31.96 25.38 35.21
CA SER A 83 -33.21 24.61 35.40
C SER A 83 -34.41 25.41 34.84
N ALA A 84 -35.51 24.70 34.56
CA ALA A 84 -36.93 25.11 34.67
C ALA A 84 -37.61 26.00 33.60
N GLY A 85 -38.80 25.55 33.16
CA GLY A 85 -39.78 26.23 32.30
C GLY A 85 -40.65 27.29 33.05
N PRO A 86 -41.94 27.55 32.71
CA PRO A 86 -42.91 26.64 32.06
C PRO A 86 -43.88 27.25 30.99
N THR A 87 -44.55 26.33 30.29
CA THR A 87 -45.93 26.29 29.72
C THR A 87 -46.72 27.55 29.34
N THR A 88 -47.38 27.51 28.17
CA THR A 88 -48.85 27.73 28.04
C THR A 88 -49.42 27.07 26.77
N ASP A 89 -50.68 26.70 26.91
CA ASP A 89 -51.53 25.80 26.13
C ASP A 89 -52.18 26.38 24.85
N ALA A 90 -52.58 25.43 24.00
CA ALA A 90 -53.84 25.36 23.25
C ALA A 90 -54.09 26.11 21.91
N GLN A 91 -54.69 25.30 21.01
CA GLN A 91 -55.80 25.56 20.09
C GLN A 91 -55.54 25.61 18.57
N VAL A 92 -55.95 24.49 17.94
CA VAL A 92 -56.36 24.32 16.55
C VAL A 92 -57.65 25.11 16.27
N PRO A 93 -57.78 25.72 15.08
CA PRO A 93 -59.07 25.73 14.39
C PRO A 93 -59.00 25.22 12.93
N PRO A 94 -60.16 24.81 12.37
CA PRO A 94 -60.27 24.00 11.16
C PRO A 94 -60.30 24.83 9.87
N GLY A 95 -60.06 24.18 8.73
CA GLY A 95 -60.10 24.79 7.40
C GLY A 95 -61.51 25.06 6.87
N PRO A 96 -61.61 25.62 5.66
CA PRO A 96 -62.77 25.45 4.80
C PRO A 96 -62.40 24.76 3.48
N SER A 97 -63.16 23.72 3.16
CA SER A 97 -63.27 23.15 1.82
C SER A 97 -63.97 24.14 0.89
N THR A 98 -63.44 24.31 -0.32
CA THR A 98 -64.24 24.59 -1.51
C THR A 98 -63.65 23.80 -2.67
N ASP A 99 -64.44 22.82 -3.10
CA ASP A 99 -64.28 22.07 -4.34
C ASP A 99 -64.30 23.00 -5.54
N LEU A 100 -63.24 22.98 -6.34
CA LEU A 100 -63.33 23.18 -7.79
C LEU A 100 -62.37 22.19 -8.43
N ALA A 101 -62.96 21.17 -9.05
CA ALA A 101 -62.29 20.18 -9.86
C ALA A 101 -61.69 20.86 -11.09
N ASP A 102 -60.38 20.80 -11.24
CA ASP A 102 -59.72 21.02 -12.51
C ASP A 102 -58.95 19.75 -12.88
N SER A 103 -59.56 18.97 -13.76
CA SER A 103 -59.03 17.73 -14.29
C SER A 103 -58.00 18.06 -15.36
N ASN A 104 -56.75 18.25 -14.95
CA ASN A 104 -55.62 18.24 -15.87
C ASN A 104 -54.76 17.00 -15.55
N PRO A 105 -54.67 16.00 -16.43
CA PRO A 105 -53.69 14.93 -16.24
C PRO A 105 -52.31 15.54 -16.45
N SER A 106 -51.66 15.91 -15.35
CA SER A 106 -50.24 16.23 -15.33
C SER A 106 -49.49 15.00 -15.83
N ILE A 107 -49.17 14.98 -17.12
CA ILE A 107 -48.18 14.10 -17.71
C ILE A 107 -46.89 14.40 -16.95
N SER A 108 -46.57 13.55 -15.98
CA SER A 108 -45.26 13.54 -15.36
C SER A 108 -44.29 13.21 -16.49
N PRO A 109 -43.29 14.06 -16.80
CA PRO A 109 -42.28 13.70 -17.78
C PRO A 109 -41.68 12.36 -17.35
N ALA A 110 -41.61 11.40 -18.27
CA ALA A 110 -40.91 10.15 -18.00
C ALA A 110 -39.50 10.50 -17.48
N PRO A 111 -39.01 9.83 -16.42
CA PRO A 111 -37.72 10.16 -15.84
C PRO A 111 -36.67 10.10 -16.95
N GLU A 112 -36.00 11.24 -17.19
CA GLU A 112 -34.92 11.31 -18.16
C GLU A 112 -33.90 10.22 -17.83
N PRO A 113 -33.38 9.49 -18.84
CA PRO A 113 -32.37 8.48 -18.59
C PRO A 113 -31.18 9.13 -17.87
N PRO A 114 -30.65 8.49 -16.80
CA PRO A 114 -29.61 9.09 -15.99
C PRO A 114 -28.44 9.49 -16.86
N SER A 115 -27.89 10.68 -16.60
CA SER A 115 -26.71 11.15 -17.30
C SER A 115 -25.55 10.16 -17.09
N ARG A 116 -24.56 10.16 -18.00
CA ARG A 116 -23.37 9.31 -17.87
C ARG A 116 -22.68 9.49 -16.50
N ASP A 117 -22.61 10.73 -16.01
CA ASP A 117 -22.04 11.05 -14.71
C ASP A 117 -22.85 10.47 -13.54
N GLU A 118 -24.19 10.46 -13.64
CA GLU A 118 -25.07 9.82 -12.66
C GLU A 118 -24.99 8.29 -12.70
N TYR A 119 -24.83 7.71 -13.89
CA TYR A 119 -24.62 6.27 -14.05
C TYR A 119 -23.28 5.83 -13.45
N GLU A 120 -22.19 6.53 -13.76
CA GLU A 120 -20.86 6.27 -13.18
C GLU A 120 -20.87 6.47 -11.66
N SER A 121 -21.57 7.50 -11.16
CA SER A 121 -21.75 7.73 -9.72
C SER A 121 -22.53 6.59 -9.05
N ARG A 122 -23.64 6.14 -9.64
CA ARG A 122 -24.43 5.01 -9.12
C ARG A 122 -23.63 3.71 -9.13
N ALA A 123 -22.89 3.43 -10.21
CA ALA A 123 -22.04 2.25 -10.30
C ALA A 123 -20.95 2.24 -9.22
N ASN A 124 -20.33 3.39 -8.95
CA ASN A 124 -19.35 3.53 -7.88
C ASN A 124 -19.99 3.33 -6.49
N VAL A 125 -21.16 3.91 -6.24
CA VAL A 125 -21.91 3.71 -4.98
C VAL A 125 -22.28 2.25 -4.78
N GLU A 126 -22.72 1.56 -5.84
CA GLU A 126 -23.05 0.13 -5.79
C GLU A 126 -21.81 -0.72 -5.52
N ALA A 127 -20.70 -0.43 -6.18
CA ALA A 127 -19.41 -1.11 -5.93
C ALA A 127 -18.99 -0.95 -4.47
N TYR A 128 -19.11 0.26 -3.91
CA TYR A 128 -18.82 0.51 -2.50
C TYR A 128 -19.78 -0.21 -1.56
N ARG A 129 -21.09 -0.25 -1.86
CA ARG A 129 -22.07 -1.01 -1.07
C ARG A 129 -21.74 -2.50 -1.06
N ASN A 130 -21.44 -3.09 -2.21
CA ASN A 130 -21.06 -4.49 -2.31
C ASN A 130 -19.81 -4.82 -1.47
N ILE A 131 -18.82 -3.92 -1.49
CA ILE A 131 -17.62 -4.06 -0.66
C ILE A 131 -17.98 -4.01 0.83
N VAL A 132 -18.85 -3.09 1.25
CA VAL A 132 -19.32 -2.99 2.63
C VAL A 132 -20.10 -4.23 3.04
N ASP A 133 -21.01 -4.69 2.19
CA ASP A 133 -21.89 -5.83 2.47
C ASP A 133 -21.11 -7.14 2.64
N ALA A 134 -20.02 -7.29 1.89
CA ALA A 134 -19.20 -8.48 1.90
C ALA A 134 -18.41 -8.71 3.20
N VAL A 135 -18.10 -7.68 4.00
CA VAL A 135 -17.13 -7.72 5.13
C VAL A 135 -17.43 -8.77 6.23
N GLU A 136 -18.58 -9.44 6.23
CA GLU A 136 -18.91 -10.47 7.24
C GLU A 136 -19.49 -11.77 6.67
N THR A 137 -19.44 -11.97 5.34
CA THR A 137 -19.92 -13.22 4.73
C THR A 137 -19.03 -14.41 5.06
N SER A 138 -19.63 -15.57 5.35
CA SER A 138 -18.93 -16.83 5.62
C SER A 138 -18.12 -17.28 4.40
N GLY A 139 -16.83 -17.58 4.57
CA GLY A 139 -15.93 -18.01 3.49
C GLY A 139 -14.46 -17.73 3.78
N ALA A 140 -13.58 -18.08 2.82
CA ALA A 140 -12.18 -17.67 2.85
C ALA A 140 -12.09 -16.15 2.83
N LYS A 141 -11.23 -15.56 3.68
CA LYS A 141 -11.16 -14.11 3.90
C LYS A 141 -9.85 -13.53 3.36
N VAL A 142 -9.92 -12.38 2.68
CA VAL A 142 -8.77 -11.61 2.16
C VAL A 142 -8.76 -10.18 2.73
N PRO A 143 -7.57 -9.56 2.88
CA PRO A 143 -7.47 -8.19 3.37
C PRO A 143 -8.01 -7.17 2.37
N LEU A 144 -8.77 -6.23 2.91
CA LEU A 144 -9.16 -4.99 2.29
C LEU A 144 -8.64 -3.83 3.13
N TYR A 145 -7.90 -2.93 2.49
CA TYR A 145 -7.47 -1.66 3.06
C TYR A 145 -8.12 -0.53 2.26
N VAL A 146 -8.86 0.35 2.95
CA VAL A 146 -9.64 1.44 2.34
C VAL A 146 -8.98 2.81 2.48
N GLY A 147 -7.76 2.87 3.03
CA GLY A 147 -7.04 4.12 3.29
C GLY A 147 -7.57 4.91 4.50
N GLU A 148 -6.77 5.88 4.95
CA GLU A 148 -7.10 6.71 6.13
C GLU A 148 -8.03 7.89 5.83
N LEU A 149 -7.96 8.43 4.60
CA LEU A 149 -8.62 9.68 4.22
C LEU A 149 -9.85 9.48 3.31
N GLN A 150 -10.29 8.24 3.08
CA GLN A 150 -11.38 7.98 2.13
C GLN A 150 -12.76 8.04 2.77
N SER A 151 -13.72 8.55 1.98
CA SER A 151 -15.16 8.46 2.20
C SER A 151 -15.63 7.04 2.53
N LEU A 152 -14.95 6.01 2.02
CA LEU A 152 -15.22 4.62 2.34
C LEU A 152 -15.04 4.29 3.82
N ARG A 153 -13.97 4.74 4.47
CA ARG A 153 -13.76 4.52 5.91
C ARG A 153 -14.90 5.14 6.74
N PHE A 154 -15.37 6.32 6.31
CA PHE A 154 -16.55 6.96 6.89
C PHE A 154 -17.84 6.18 6.61
N ILE A 155 -18.04 5.64 5.40
CA ILE A 155 -19.20 4.79 5.08
C ILE A 155 -19.20 3.52 5.94
N PHE A 156 -18.06 2.83 6.09
CA PHE A 156 -17.93 1.67 6.97
C PHE A 156 -18.29 2.00 8.41
N HIS A 157 -17.86 3.16 8.90
CA HIS A 157 -18.22 3.65 10.23
C HIS A 157 -19.73 3.92 10.37
N VAL A 158 -20.33 4.68 9.45
CA VAL A 158 -21.76 5.03 9.54
C VAL A 158 -22.66 3.82 9.35
N ALA A 159 -22.29 2.90 8.45
CA ALA A 159 -23.13 1.77 8.06
C ALA A 159 -23.03 0.58 9.03
N ARG A 160 -21.90 0.38 9.73
CA ARG A 160 -21.65 -0.86 10.48
C ARG A 160 -21.12 -0.65 11.89
N ASP A 161 -20.05 0.13 12.06
CA ASP A 161 -19.33 0.20 13.33
C ASP A 161 -19.34 1.63 13.89
N LYS A 162 -20.06 1.86 15.00
CA LYS A 162 -20.09 3.17 15.69
C LYS A 162 -18.73 3.60 16.27
N SER A 163 -17.68 2.80 16.08
CA SER A 163 -16.29 3.13 16.39
C SER A 163 -15.48 3.45 15.12
N ILE A 164 -15.07 4.72 14.92
CA ILE A 164 -14.11 5.12 13.85
C ILE A 164 -12.69 4.60 14.14
N ALA A 165 -12.39 4.42 15.42
CA ALA A 165 -11.03 4.37 15.90
C ALA A 165 -10.65 2.91 16.16
N SER A 166 -10.00 2.28 15.15
CA SER A 166 -8.81 1.44 15.35
C SER A 166 -8.64 0.25 14.39
N LYS A 167 -9.60 -0.07 13.53
CA LYS A 167 -9.41 -1.08 12.47
C LYS A 167 -8.72 -0.45 11.26
N ALA A 168 -7.57 -0.98 10.86
CA ALA A 168 -6.89 -0.61 9.62
C ALA A 168 -7.33 -1.51 8.45
N HIS A 169 -7.67 -2.77 8.73
CA HIS A 169 -8.03 -3.77 7.72
C HIS A 169 -9.42 -4.31 7.95
N TYR A 170 -10.11 -4.58 6.84
CA TYR A 170 -11.35 -5.34 6.82
C TYR A 170 -11.08 -6.67 6.13
N LEU A 171 -11.76 -7.72 6.58
CA LEU A 171 -11.70 -9.01 5.91
C LEU A 171 -12.94 -9.20 5.05
N VAL A 172 -12.74 -9.38 3.75
CA VAL A 172 -13.82 -9.64 2.79
C VAL A 172 -13.71 -11.07 2.25
N PRO A 173 -14.79 -11.67 1.73
CA PRO A 173 -14.77 -12.99 1.14
C PRO A 173 -13.83 -12.98 -0.06
N GLN A 174 -13.14 -14.09 -0.27
CA GLN A 174 -12.24 -14.25 -1.38
C GLN A 174 -13.01 -14.06 -2.70
N PRO A 175 -12.52 -13.21 -3.61
CA PRO A 175 -13.17 -13.04 -4.90
C PRO A 175 -13.16 -14.37 -5.64
N LYS A 176 -14.24 -14.65 -6.39
CA LYS A 176 -14.26 -15.78 -7.31
C LYS A 176 -13.09 -15.66 -8.28
N ARG A 177 -12.43 -16.78 -8.57
CA ARG A 177 -11.35 -16.79 -9.55
C ARG A 177 -11.85 -16.28 -10.88
N ARG A 178 -11.10 -15.36 -11.49
CA ARG A 178 -11.37 -14.86 -12.84
C ARG A 178 -11.41 -16.06 -13.78
N GLN A 179 -12.51 -16.21 -14.50
CA GLN A 179 -12.59 -17.23 -15.55
C GLN A 179 -11.81 -16.69 -16.75
N LEU A 180 -10.70 -17.34 -17.05
CA LEU A 180 -9.92 -17.06 -18.25
C LEU A 180 -10.72 -17.46 -19.49
N SER A 181 -10.66 -16.66 -20.54
CA SER A 181 -11.20 -17.07 -21.84
C SER A 181 -10.40 -18.27 -22.39
N PRO A 182 -10.99 -19.06 -23.29
CA PRO A 182 -10.27 -20.16 -23.95
C PRO A 182 -8.98 -19.70 -24.63
N GLU A 183 -8.97 -18.49 -25.21
CA GLU A 183 -7.81 -17.90 -25.87
C GLU A 183 -6.71 -17.51 -24.87
N GLU A 184 -7.09 -16.91 -23.73
CA GLU A 184 -6.15 -16.58 -22.65
C GLU A 184 -5.50 -17.85 -22.08
N TYR A 185 -6.31 -18.88 -21.85
CA TYR A 185 -5.83 -20.18 -21.37
C TYR A 185 -4.90 -20.85 -22.39
N ALA A 186 -5.27 -20.86 -23.68
CA ALA A 186 -4.43 -21.39 -24.75
C ALA A 186 -3.10 -20.63 -24.85
N CYS A 187 -3.11 -19.30 -24.67
CA CYS A 187 -1.90 -18.50 -24.65
C CYS A 187 -0.98 -18.88 -23.48
N LEU A 188 -1.53 -19.01 -22.26
CA LEU A 188 -0.78 -19.45 -21.08
C LEU A 188 -0.22 -20.87 -21.25
N GLN A 189 -1.01 -21.78 -21.83
CA GLN A 189 -0.57 -23.14 -22.14
C GLN A 189 0.57 -23.15 -23.17
N ALA A 190 0.46 -22.37 -24.24
CA ALA A 190 1.50 -22.24 -25.27
C ALA A 190 2.79 -21.61 -24.70
N LYS A 191 2.66 -20.63 -23.80
CA LYS A 191 3.78 -20.10 -23.01
C LYS A 191 4.29 -21.10 -21.98
N GLY A 192 3.65 -22.26 -21.79
CA GLY A 192 3.99 -23.27 -20.78
C GLY A 192 3.95 -22.73 -19.36
N ALA A 193 3.06 -21.79 -19.07
CA ALA A 193 2.92 -21.14 -17.77
C ALA A 193 2.62 -22.13 -16.63
N PHE A 194 1.88 -23.20 -16.95
CA PHE A 194 1.51 -24.27 -16.03
C PHE A 194 2.50 -25.45 -16.03
N SER A 195 3.52 -25.43 -16.89
CA SER A 195 4.50 -26.50 -16.98
C SER A 195 5.53 -26.40 -15.87
N THR A 196 5.96 -27.55 -15.36
CA THR A 196 6.95 -27.67 -14.28
C THR A 196 8.17 -28.43 -14.77
N GLU A 197 9.29 -28.25 -14.10
CA GLU A 197 10.52 -28.98 -14.38
C GLU A 197 10.45 -30.42 -13.84
N SER A 198 11.46 -31.24 -14.17
CA SER A 198 11.64 -32.58 -13.59
C SER A 198 11.63 -32.53 -12.07
N ASP A 199 11.22 -33.62 -11.42
CA ASP A 199 11.14 -33.69 -9.95
C ASP A 199 12.50 -33.34 -9.31
N ASP A 200 13.61 -33.89 -9.84
CA ASP A 200 14.96 -33.60 -9.36
C ASP A 200 15.33 -32.11 -9.40
N LEU A 201 15.09 -31.44 -10.53
CA LEU A 201 15.42 -30.01 -10.66
C LEU A 201 14.50 -29.16 -9.78
N ARG A 202 13.24 -29.56 -9.66
CA ARG A 202 12.25 -28.87 -8.83
C ARG A 202 12.64 -28.91 -7.36
N ASP A 203 13.01 -30.09 -6.86
CA ASP A 203 13.40 -30.28 -5.47
C ASP A 203 14.73 -29.58 -5.17
N GLU A 204 15.70 -29.59 -6.11
CA GLU A 204 16.93 -28.79 -6.01
C GLU A 204 16.60 -27.29 -5.92
N LEU A 205 15.75 -26.76 -6.80
CA LEU A 205 15.37 -25.34 -6.79
C LEU A 205 14.59 -24.94 -5.52
N LEU A 206 13.70 -25.79 -5.02
CA LEU A 206 12.98 -25.52 -3.76
C LEU A 206 13.93 -25.54 -2.57
N SER A 207 14.88 -26.48 -2.53
CA SER A 207 15.92 -26.52 -1.51
C SER A 207 16.76 -25.23 -1.54
N LEU A 208 17.22 -24.83 -2.72
CA LEU A 208 17.96 -23.58 -2.92
C LEU A 208 17.16 -22.34 -2.52
N PHE A 209 15.85 -22.32 -2.76
CA PHE A 209 14.99 -21.23 -2.31
C PHE A 209 15.03 -21.08 -0.79
N PHE A 210 14.76 -22.17 -0.06
CA PHE A 210 14.72 -22.12 1.40
C PHE A 210 16.09 -21.90 2.03
N ASP A 211 17.16 -22.35 1.38
CA ASP A 211 18.51 -22.17 1.90
C ASP A 211 19.09 -20.79 1.58
N TYR A 212 18.88 -20.23 0.38
CA TYR A 212 19.57 -19.01 -0.06
C TYR A 212 18.67 -17.78 -0.21
N VAL A 213 17.40 -17.95 -0.59
CA VAL A 213 16.46 -16.83 -0.80
C VAL A 213 15.72 -16.48 0.49
N TYR A 214 15.13 -17.48 1.15
CA TYR A 214 14.33 -17.30 2.37
C TYR A 214 15.05 -16.55 3.50
N PRO A 215 16.35 -16.76 3.80
CA PRO A 215 17.01 -16.08 4.93
C PRO A 215 16.97 -14.55 4.86
N ILE A 216 16.87 -13.97 3.66
CA ILE A 216 16.83 -12.51 3.43
C ILE A 216 15.49 -12.03 2.86
N LEU A 217 14.61 -12.98 2.54
CA LEU A 217 13.30 -12.72 1.98
C LEU A 217 12.28 -13.75 2.49
N PRO A 218 11.99 -13.80 3.81
CA PRO A 218 11.07 -14.77 4.43
C PRO A 218 9.60 -14.40 4.18
N ILE A 219 9.23 -14.35 2.91
CA ILE A 219 7.91 -13.89 2.44
C ILE A 219 6.87 -15.01 2.40
N VAL A 220 7.30 -16.27 2.50
CA VAL A 220 6.44 -17.47 2.53
C VAL A 220 6.44 -18.05 3.94
N ASP A 221 5.36 -18.68 4.37
CA ASP A 221 5.37 -19.49 5.58
C ASP A 221 5.88 -20.90 5.25
N PRO A 222 7.07 -21.32 5.75
CA PRO A 222 7.68 -22.57 5.34
C PRO A 222 6.87 -23.80 5.79
N TYR A 223 6.17 -23.70 6.93
CA TYR A 223 5.31 -24.78 7.41
C TYR A 223 4.08 -24.95 6.52
N ASP A 224 3.34 -23.87 6.27
CA ASP A 224 2.16 -23.92 5.41
C ASP A 224 2.51 -24.32 3.97
N PHE A 225 3.61 -23.78 3.42
CA PHE A 225 4.07 -24.16 2.09
C PHE A 225 4.33 -25.65 2.00
N ARG A 226 5.15 -26.19 2.91
CA ARG A 226 5.56 -27.59 2.82
C ARG A 226 4.43 -28.55 3.16
N ARG A 227 3.52 -28.19 4.08
CA ARG A 227 2.29 -28.95 4.34
C ARG A 227 1.43 -29.06 3.08
N ARG A 228 1.22 -27.95 2.36
CA ARG A 228 0.44 -27.95 1.11
C ARG A 228 1.15 -28.76 0.03
N TYR A 229 2.46 -28.57 -0.12
CA TYR A 229 3.26 -29.27 -1.12
C TYR A 229 3.31 -30.79 -0.88
N ASP A 230 3.51 -31.23 0.36
CA ASP A 230 3.47 -32.65 0.74
C ASP A 230 2.10 -33.29 0.46
N ALA A 231 1.01 -32.54 0.68
CA ALA A 231 -0.35 -33.06 0.53
C ALA A 231 -0.84 -33.14 -0.93
N GLY A 232 -0.36 -32.25 -1.82
CA GLY A 232 -0.92 -32.11 -3.18
C GLY A 232 0.10 -31.82 -4.28
N GLY A 233 1.40 -31.93 -3.97
CA GLY A 233 2.49 -31.67 -4.89
C GLY A 233 2.47 -30.26 -5.47
N VAL A 234 2.87 -30.13 -6.73
CA VAL A 234 2.89 -28.84 -7.42
C VAL A 234 1.49 -28.22 -7.57
N GLN A 235 0.45 -29.05 -7.73
CA GLN A 235 -0.91 -28.56 -8.01
C GLN A 235 -1.53 -27.84 -6.80
N SER A 236 -1.02 -28.05 -5.59
CA SER A 236 -1.47 -27.35 -4.38
C SER A 236 -0.80 -25.99 -4.15
N ILE A 237 0.20 -25.65 -4.96
CA ILE A 237 0.91 -24.37 -4.91
C ILE A 237 0.52 -23.55 -6.14
N SER A 238 0.38 -22.24 -5.96
CA SER A 238 0.13 -21.35 -7.09
C SER A 238 1.25 -21.48 -8.14
N PRO A 239 0.91 -21.67 -9.43
CA PRO A 239 1.92 -21.70 -10.47
C PRO A 239 2.67 -20.37 -10.56
N LEU A 240 2.02 -19.24 -10.26
CA LEU A 240 2.69 -17.94 -10.27
C LEU A 240 3.78 -17.87 -9.20
N LEU A 241 3.46 -18.31 -7.98
CA LEU A 241 4.41 -18.36 -6.88
C LEU A 241 5.56 -19.32 -7.19
N LEU A 242 5.24 -20.52 -7.65
CA LEU A 242 6.23 -21.55 -7.89
C LEU A 242 7.23 -21.16 -8.99
N GLN A 243 6.77 -20.62 -10.11
CA GLN A 243 7.65 -20.12 -11.17
C GLN A 243 8.53 -18.96 -10.67
N SER A 244 7.98 -18.09 -9.83
CA SER A 244 8.72 -16.97 -9.24
C SER A 244 9.78 -17.44 -8.23
N MET A 245 9.48 -18.49 -7.46
CA MET A 245 10.44 -19.15 -6.56
C MET A 245 11.59 -19.78 -7.36
N PHE A 246 11.30 -20.49 -8.46
CA PHE A 246 12.33 -21.05 -9.35
C PHE A 246 13.22 -19.98 -9.97
N LEU A 247 12.64 -18.87 -10.42
CA LEU A 247 13.40 -17.72 -10.89
C LEU A 247 14.39 -17.23 -9.82
N ALA A 248 13.93 -17.01 -8.58
CA ALA A 248 14.78 -16.53 -7.50
C ALA A 248 15.88 -17.55 -7.14
N ALA A 249 15.50 -18.82 -6.98
CA ALA A 249 16.40 -19.91 -6.60
C ALA A 249 17.47 -20.21 -7.65
N SER A 250 17.16 -20.06 -8.94
CA SER A 250 18.12 -20.32 -10.03
C SER A 250 19.41 -19.50 -9.93
N ASN A 251 19.42 -18.36 -9.23
CA ASN A 251 20.65 -17.59 -8.97
C ASN A 251 21.69 -18.37 -8.15
N PHE A 252 21.28 -19.45 -7.49
CA PHE A 252 22.11 -20.25 -6.60
C PHE A 252 22.33 -21.67 -7.13
N ILE A 253 21.87 -21.98 -8.34
CA ILE A 253 22.10 -23.30 -8.94
C ILE A 253 23.59 -23.48 -9.25
N SER A 254 24.12 -24.66 -8.93
CA SER A 254 25.50 -25.00 -9.24
C SER A 254 25.70 -25.23 -10.75
N THR A 255 26.94 -25.13 -11.22
CA THR A 255 27.29 -25.48 -12.61
C THR A 255 26.90 -26.91 -12.96
N GLU A 256 26.99 -27.83 -11.99
CA GLU A 256 26.59 -29.23 -12.19
C GLU A 256 25.06 -29.39 -12.23
N GLY A 257 24.34 -28.73 -11.31
CA GLY A 257 22.87 -28.68 -11.34
C GLY A 257 22.34 -28.14 -12.67
N LEU A 258 22.96 -27.08 -13.20
CA LEU A 258 22.61 -26.52 -14.51
C LEU A 258 22.85 -27.52 -15.65
N LYS A 259 23.98 -28.25 -15.66
CA LYS A 259 24.24 -29.28 -16.68
C LYS A 259 23.20 -30.40 -16.62
N ARG A 260 22.92 -30.92 -15.42
CA ARG A 260 21.92 -31.99 -15.21
C ARG A 260 20.51 -31.57 -15.63
N SER A 261 20.19 -30.29 -15.48
CA SER A 261 18.89 -29.74 -15.87
C SER A 261 18.63 -29.75 -17.38
N GLY A 262 19.68 -29.88 -18.21
CA GLY A 262 19.58 -29.81 -19.67
C GLY A 262 19.34 -28.42 -20.25
N TRP A 263 19.27 -27.37 -19.42
CA TRP A 263 19.13 -26.00 -19.90
C TRP A 263 20.43 -25.48 -20.55
N PRO A 264 20.36 -24.79 -21.70
CA PRO A 264 21.57 -24.33 -22.41
C PRO A 264 22.42 -23.35 -21.62
N SER A 265 21.79 -22.50 -20.82
CA SER A 265 22.49 -21.60 -19.90
C SER A 265 21.56 -21.16 -18.76
N LEU A 266 22.16 -20.64 -17.69
CA LEU A 266 21.43 -20.07 -16.56
C LEU A 266 20.46 -18.97 -17.01
N MET A 267 20.86 -18.15 -17.98
CA MET A 267 20.01 -17.07 -18.49
C MET A 267 18.77 -17.60 -19.24
N HIS A 268 18.89 -18.73 -19.96
CA HIS A 268 17.73 -19.37 -20.62
C HIS A 268 16.74 -19.91 -19.58
N MET A 269 17.25 -20.60 -18.55
CA MET A 269 16.45 -21.08 -17.43
C MET A 269 15.73 -19.93 -16.71
N LYS A 270 16.47 -18.89 -16.31
CA LYS A 270 15.91 -17.69 -15.67
C LYS A 270 14.83 -17.04 -16.52
N ARG A 271 15.10 -16.84 -17.81
CA ARG A 271 14.15 -16.23 -18.74
C ARG A 271 12.88 -17.05 -18.85
N ARG A 272 13.00 -18.39 -18.91
CA ARG A 272 11.84 -19.28 -18.95
C ARG A 272 10.94 -19.11 -17.74
N PHE A 273 11.50 -19.18 -16.53
CA PHE A 273 10.73 -19.01 -15.29
C PHE A 273 10.11 -17.62 -15.20
N TYR A 274 10.87 -16.59 -15.57
CA TYR A 274 10.40 -15.21 -15.62
C TYR A 274 9.21 -15.03 -16.57
N GLU A 275 9.31 -15.50 -17.82
CA GLU A 275 8.25 -15.34 -18.82
C GLU A 275 6.98 -16.11 -18.44
N ARG A 276 7.11 -17.30 -17.83
CA ARG A 276 5.97 -18.09 -17.32
C ARG A 276 5.26 -17.35 -16.19
N ALA A 277 6.00 -16.88 -15.20
CA ALA A 277 5.46 -16.11 -14.07
C ALA A 277 4.84 -14.79 -14.54
N LYS A 278 5.55 -14.05 -15.40
CA LYS A 278 5.05 -12.79 -15.96
C LYS A 278 3.75 -12.99 -16.74
N ALA A 279 3.63 -14.07 -17.52
CA ALA A 279 2.38 -14.36 -18.21
C ALA A 279 1.23 -14.58 -17.23
N LEU A 280 1.42 -15.37 -16.16
CA LEU A 280 0.41 -15.58 -15.13
C LEU A 280 0.01 -14.27 -14.42
N TYR A 281 0.97 -13.36 -14.22
CA TYR A 281 0.72 -12.02 -13.70
C TYR A 281 -0.08 -11.15 -14.68
N ASP A 282 0.36 -11.05 -15.94
CA ASP A 282 -0.26 -10.21 -16.96
C ASP A 282 -1.70 -10.64 -17.30
N PHE A 283 -1.99 -11.96 -17.23
CA PHE A 283 -3.33 -12.51 -17.39
C PHE A 283 -4.13 -12.55 -16.07
N GLU A 284 -3.66 -11.92 -14.99
CA GLU A 284 -4.37 -11.84 -13.71
C GLU A 284 -4.85 -13.22 -13.20
N TYR A 285 -4.01 -14.25 -13.35
CA TYR A 285 -4.37 -15.62 -12.98
C TYR A 285 -4.47 -15.81 -11.46
N GLU A 286 -3.57 -15.16 -10.70
CA GLU A 286 -3.55 -15.24 -9.25
C GLU A 286 -4.59 -14.31 -8.61
N THR A 287 -5.37 -14.87 -7.70
CA THR A 287 -6.49 -14.20 -7.01
C THR A 287 -6.17 -13.88 -5.56
N ASP A 288 -5.29 -14.67 -4.95
CA ASP A 288 -4.78 -14.38 -3.62
C ASP A 288 -3.76 -13.24 -3.73
N LYS A 289 -4.15 -12.07 -3.23
CA LYS A 289 -3.31 -10.87 -3.26
C LYS A 289 -2.00 -11.04 -2.50
N ILE A 290 -1.98 -11.87 -1.45
CA ILE A 290 -0.74 -12.14 -0.70
C ILE A 290 0.20 -12.99 -1.55
N CYS A 291 -0.31 -14.07 -2.14
CA CYS A 291 0.43 -14.90 -3.11
C CYS A 291 0.96 -14.07 -4.30
N LEU A 292 0.13 -13.17 -4.83
CA LEU A 292 0.51 -12.24 -5.90
C LEU A 292 1.68 -11.34 -5.47
N ILE A 293 1.59 -10.71 -4.30
CA ILE A 293 2.65 -9.85 -3.77
C ILE A 293 3.95 -10.64 -3.55
N GLN A 294 3.87 -11.84 -2.96
CA GLN A 294 5.02 -12.72 -2.76
C GLN A 294 5.71 -13.02 -4.10
N SER A 295 4.92 -13.41 -5.10
CA SER A 295 5.42 -13.76 -6.42
C SER A 295 6.08 -12.57 -7.13
N VAL A 296 5.42 -11.41 -7.11
CA VAL A 296 5.93 -10.18 -7.74
C VAL A 296 7.21 -9.69 -7.07
N LEU A 297 7.32 -9.83 -5.74
CA LEU A 297 8.55 -9.49 -5.03
C LEU A 297 9.72 -10.42 -5.45
N LEU A 298 9.44 -11.69 -5.73
CA LEU A 298 10.40 -12.65 -6.28
C LEU A 298 10.76 -12.39 -7.75
N LEU A 299 9.85 -11.83 -8.56
CA LEU A 299 10.19 -11.32 -9.89
C LEU A 299 11.26 -10.22 -9.84
N GLY A 300 11.47 -9.59 -8.67
CA GLY A 300 12.60 -8.71 -8.40
C GLY A 300 13.98 -9.38 -8.53
N TYR A 301 14.10 -10.69 -8.67
CA TYR A 301 15.35 -11.39 -9.04
C TYR A 301 15.61 -11.45 -10.55
N TRP A 302 14.70 -10.94 -11.37
CA TRP A 302 14.93 -10.72 -12.79
C TRP A 302 15.83 -9.51 -13.00
N LEU A 303 17.01 -9.75 -13.57
CA LEU A 303 17.89 -8.70 -14.09
C LEU A 303 17.65 -8.63 -15.59
N GLY A 304 16.80 -7.69 -15.98
CA GLY A 304 16.49 -7.43 -17.38
C GLY A 304 17.72 -6.98 -18.16
N GLN A 305 17.68 -7.20 -19.48
CA GLN A 305 18.64 -6.67 -20.42
C GLN A 305 18.39 -5.16 -20.63
N ALA A 306 19.34 -4.45 -21.24
CA ALA A 306 19.28 -3.00 -21.43
C ALA A 306 18.00 -2.50 -22.14
N HIS A 307 17.35 -3.35 -22.95
CA HIS A 307 16.12 -3.02 -23.67
C HIS A 307 14.85 -3.55 -22.99
N ASP A 308 14.96 -4.30 -21.89
CA ASP A 308 13.80 -4.83 -21.19
C ASP A 308 13.08 -3.69 -20.46
N ARG A 309 11.76 -3.62 -20.62
CA ARG A 309 10.91 -2.62 -19.95
C ARG A 309 10.77 -2.85 -18.44
N THR A 310 11.14 -4.04 -17.99
CA THR A 310 10.87 -4.54 -16.65
C THR A 310 12.16 -5.13 -16.08
N ASP A 311 12.71 -4.48 -15.05
CA ASP A 311 13.90 -4.89 -14.32
C ASP A 311 13.56 -5.13 -12.83
N SER A 312 14.58 -5.44 -12.02
CA SER A 312 14.44 -5.63 -10.57
C SER A 312 13.75 -4.45 -9.88
N TRP A 313 14.13 -3.22 -10.24
CA TRP A 313 13.53 -2.02 -9.67
C TRP A 313 12.05 -1.92 -10.01
N HIS A 314 11.65 -2.19 -11.25
CA HIS A 314 10.24 -2.22 -11.64
C HIS A 314 9.43 -3.18 -10.77
N TRP A 315 9.84 -4.45 -10.68
CA TRP A 315 9.08 -5.47 -9.96
C TRP A 315 8.98 -5.23 -8.46
N VAL A 316 10.04 -4.74 -7.82
CA VAL A 316 9.96 -4.31 -6.42
C VAL A 316 9.02 -3.12 -6.27
N GLY A 317 8.97 -2.19 -7.24
CA GLY A 317 7.99 -1.11 -7.25
C GLY A 317 6.54 -1.58 -7.34
N VAL A 318 6.29 -2.60 -8.17
CA VAL A 318 4.97 -3.24 -8.26
C VAL A 318 4.62 -3.91 -6.92
N ALA A 319 5.53 -4.66 -6.32
CA ALA A 319 5.32 -5.31 -5.02
C ALA A 319 5.03 -4.30 -3.90
N VAL A 320 5.75 -3.17 -3.86
CA VAL A 320 5.49 -2.07 -2.91
C VAL A 320 4.09 -1.50 -3.12
N SER A 321 3.72 -1.23 -4.37
CA SER A 321 2.40 -0.64 -4.71
C SER A 321 1.26 -1.58 -4.32
N LEU A 322 1.38 -2.87 -4.64
CA LEU A 322 0.40 -3.89 -4.25
C LEU A 322 0.32 -4.05 -2.73
N SER A 323 1.45 -4.09 -2.04
CA SER A 323 1.51 -4.15 -0.56
C SER A 323 0.84 -2.94 0.09
N GLN A 324 1.05 -1.73 -0.44
CA GLN A 324 0.38 -0.53 0.04
C GLN A 324 -1.13 -0.57 -0.22
N SER A 325 -1.54 -1.06 -1.40
CA SER A 325 -2.96 -1.17 -1.77
C SER A 325 -3.77 -2.08 -0.83
N VAL A 326 -3.16 -3.11 -0.27
CA VAL A 326 -3.78 -4.01 0.72
C VAL A 326 -3.45 -3.66 2.17
N GLY A 327 -2.68 -2.59 2.38
CA GLY A 327 -2.40 -2.03 3.71
C GLY A 327 -1.32 -2.76 4.51
N LEU A 328 -0.38 -3.50 3.90
CA LEU A 328 0.66 -4.23 4.66
C LEU A 328 1.62 -3.30 5.42
N HIS A 329 1.72 -2.05 4.95
CA HIS A 329 2.47 -0.96 5.61
C HIS A 329 1.82 -0.43 6.88
N ARG A 330 0.62 -0.89 7.22
CA ARG A 330 -0.14 -0.45 8.38
C ARG A 330 -0.22 -1.49 9.48
N ASP A 331 -0.15 -1.06 10.73
CA ASP A 331 -0.48 -1.94 11.87
C ASP A 331 -1.97 -2.30 11.81
N PRO A 332 -2.33 -3.59 11.72
CA PRO A 332 -3.73 -3.99 11.72
C PRO A 332 -4.47 -3.61 13.01
N GLY A 333 -3.80 -3.26 14.10
CA GLY A 333 -4.46 -2.75 15.31
C GLY A 333 -5.51 -3.74 15.83
N PHE A 334 -6.77 -3.32 15.94
CA PHE A 334 -7.90 -4.15 16.39
C PHE A 334 -8.66 -4.83 15.23
N SER A 335 -8.07 -4.89 14.04
CA SER A 335 -8.67 -5.62 12.90
C SER A 335 -8.76 -7.12 13.19
N ASP A 336 -9.77 -7.81 12.67
CA ASP A 336 -10.00 -9.22 12.95
C ASP A 336 -9.10 -10.16 12.11
N VAL A 337 -7.80 -9.86 12.05
CA VAL A 337 -6.79 -10.59 11.28
C VAL A 337 -6.09 -11.62 12.18
N PRO A 338 -6.02 -12.90 11.77
CA PRO A 338 -5.34 -13.94 12.54
C PRO A 338 -3.87 -13.61 12.83
N PRO A 339 -3.31 -13.99 14.00
CA PRO A 339 -1.92 -13.69 14.35
C PRO A 339 -0.89 -14.14 13.31
N SER A 340 -1.03 -15.36 12.77
CA SER A 340 -0.13 -15.88 11.73
C SER A 340 -0.14 -15.04 10.45
N GLN A 341 -1.31 -14.52 10.05
CA GLN A 341 -1.43 -13.62 8.91
C GLN A 341 -0.79 -12.27 9.21
N ARG A 342 -0.98 -11.71 10.41
CA ARG A 342 -0.33 -10.46 10.84
C ARG A 342 1.20 -10.58 10.78
N SER A 343 1.75 -11.69 11.27
CA SER A 343 3.18 -11.98 11.19
C SER A 343 3.66 -12.09 9.75
N LEU A 344 2.93 -12.80 8.89
CA LEU A 344 3.26 -12.90 7.46
C LEU A 344 3.21 -11.52 6.76
N TRP A 345 2.21 -10.70 7.03
CA TRP A 345 2.07 -9.36 6.45
C TRP A 345 3.21 -8.44 6.87
N ARG A 346 3.59 -8.45 8.16
CA ARG A 346 4.77 -7.72 8.64
C ARG A 346 6.04 -8.19 7.93
N ARG A 347 6.26 -9.50 7.83
CA ARG A 347 7.42 -10.08 7.11
C ARG A 347 7.48 -9.57 5.68
N ILE A 348 6.38 -9.68 4.93
CA ILE A 348 6.31 -9.23 3.53
C ILE A 348 6.59 -7.73 3.41
N TRP A 349 6.00 -6.90 4.27
CA TRP A 349 6.24 -5.46 4.22
C TRP A 349 7.70 -5.10 4.50
N TRP A 350 8.31 -5.68 5.52
CA TRP A 350 9.72 -5.44 5.83
C TRP A 350 10.67 -6.01 4.76
N CYS A 351 10.26 -7.07 4.06
CA CYS A 351 10.93 -7.54 2.85
C CYS A 351 10.85 -6.50 1.71
N CYS A 352 9.68 -5.90 1.48
CA CYS A 352 9.55 -4.79 0.53
C CYS A 352 10.43 -3.60 0.92
N PHE A 353 10.44 -3.23 2.20
CA PHE A 353 11.28 -2.15 2.74
C PHE A 353 12.76 -2.40 2.45
N TYR A 354 13.28 -3.54 2.92
CA TYR A 354 14.67 -3.96 2.66
C TYR A 354 15.02 -3.92 1.17
N ARG A 355 14.22 -4.58 0.33
CA ARG A 355 14.49 -4.68 -1.12
C ARG A 355 14.47 -3.33 -1.82
N ASP A 356 13.58 -2.42 -1.43
CA ASP A 356 13.50 -1.06 -1.99
C ASP A 356 14.79 -0.27 -1.73
N ARG A 357 15.38 -0.36 -0.53
CA ARG A 357 16.64 0.33 -0.20
C ARG A 357 17.84 -0.32 -0.89
N CYS A 358 17.92 -1.65 -0.91
CA CYS A 358 19.04 -2.35 -1.53
C CYS A 358 19.12 -2.11 -3.05
N ILE A 359 17.98 -2.10 -3.73
CA ILE A 359 17.94 -1.81 -5.17
C ILE A 359 18.21 -0.32 -5.42
N ALA A 360 17.69 0.58 -4.58
CA ALA A 360 17.99 2.00 -4.65
C ALA A 360 19.51 2.26 -4.58
N LEU A 361 20.18 1.65 -3.59
CA LEU A 361 21.64 1.71 -3.46
C LEU A 361 22.34 1.10 -4.70
N GLY A 362 22.03 -0.14 -5.05
CA GLY A 362 22.73 -0.86 -6.13
C GLY A 362 22.54 -0.28 -7.53
N MET A 363 21.44 0.43 -7.78
CA MET A 363 21.15 1.07 -9.07
C MET A 363 21.31 2.59 -9.06
N GLY A 364 21.69 3.19 -7.93
CA GLY A 364 21.75 4.65 -7.78
C GLY A 364 20.41 5.36 -8.00
N ARG A 365 19.30 4.71 -7.65
CA ARG A 365 17.93 5.23 -7.83
C ARG A 365 17.35 5.68 -6.48
N ALA A 366 16.34 6.55 -6.50
CA ALA A 366 15.58 6.85 -5.28
C ALA A 366 14.78 5.63 -4.82
N PHE A 367 14.74 5.41 -3.51
CA PHE A 367 13.84 4.45 -2.88
C PHE A 367 12.41 5.01 -2.85
N ARG A 368 11.41 4.12 -2.83
CA ARG A 368 9.98 4.48 -2.96
C ARG A 368 9.25 4.56 -1.64
N ILE A 369 9.64 3.75 -0.66
CA ILE A 369 8.92 3.69 0.62
C ILE A 369 9.37 4.86 1.49
N ASN A 370 8.44 5.75 1.79
CA ASN A 370 8.60 6.74 2.85
C ASN A 370 8.27 6.10 4.20
N ALA A 371 9.23 6.08 5.12
CA ALA A 371 9.05 5.48 6.44
C ALA A 371 7.99 6.22 7.28
N GLU A 372 7.83 7.54 7.07
CA GLU A 372 6.85 8.35 7.79
C GLU A 372 5.40 8.03 7.43
N ASP A 373 5.17 7.36 6.30
CA ASP A 373 3.83 6.93 5.86
C ASP A 373 3.46 5.53 6.38
N CYS A 374 4.29 4.95 7.24
CA CYS A 374 4.17 3.57 7.73
C CYS A 374 4.06 3.54 9.26
N ASP A 375 3.14 2.75 9.80
CA ASP A 375 3.01 2.49 11.24
C ASP A 375 3.07 1.00 11.59
N VAL A 376 3.48 0.17 10.63
CA VAL A 376 3.77 -1.25 10.85
C VAL A 376 4.75 -1.42 12.02
N LYS A 377 4.50 -2.43 12.86
CA LYS A 377 5.40 -2.74 13.99
C LYS A 377 6.71 -3.34 13.49
N GLU A 378 7.77 -3.09 14.26
CA GLU A 378 9.04 -3.80 14.14
C GLU A 378 8.84 -5.32 14.19
N LEU A 379 9.69 -6.05 13.47
CA LEU A 379 9.70 -7.51 13.50
C LEU A 379 10.29 -8.03 14.81
N THR A 380 9.70 -9.12 15.30
CA THR A 380 10.26 -9.90 16.40
C THR A 380 10.58 -11.33 15.93
N LEU A 381 11.27 -12.11 16.75
CA LEU A 381 11.53 -13.51 16.45
C LEU A 381 10.23 -14.33 16.29
N GLU A 382 9.16 -13.95 17.00
CA GLU A 382 7.85 -14.60 16.92
C GLU A 382 7.22 -14.49 15.53
N ASP A 383 7.58 -13.45 14.77
CA ASP A 383 7.09 -13.28 13.40
C ASP A 383 7.74 -14.25 12.40
N LEU A 384 8.93 -14.77 12.74
CA LEU A 384 9.79 -15.54 11.83
C LEU A 384 9.92 -17.00 12.25
N VAL A 385 9.81 -17.30 13.54
CA VAL A 385 9.99 -18.64 14.10
C VAL A 385 8.63 -19.30 14.28
N TYR A 386 8.45 -20.43 13.61
CA TYR A 386 7.29 -21.27 13.85
C TYR A 386 7.59 -22.27 14.97
N THR A 387 6.83 -22.21 16.06
CA THR A 387 7.10 -22.94 17.31
C THR A 387 6.15 -24.12 17.58
N ALA A 388 5.23 -24.48 16.67
CA ALA A 388 4.25 -25.52 17.00
C ALA A 388 4.95 -26.86 17.28
N GLY A 389 4.91 -27.27 18.55
CA GLY A 389 5.40 -28.54 19.03
C GLY A 389 6.91 -28.68 19.01
N THR A 390 7.55 -28.41 20.15
CA THR A 390 8.92 -28.81 20.53
C THR A 390 9.15 -30.33 20.56
N SER A 391 8.34 -31.10 19.83
CA SER A 391 8.45 -32.53 19.62
C SER A 391 8.14 -32.80 18.15
N SER A 392 9.13 -33.32 17.41
CA SER A 392 9.06 -33.62 15.97
C SER A 392 7.89 -34.54 15.56
N SER A 393 7.14 -35.09 16.52
CA SER A 393 6.00 -35.99 16.35
C SER A 393 4.65 -35.32 16.09
N ASN A 394 4.50 -33.99 16.25
CA ASN A 394 3.21 -33.30 16.09
C ASN A 394 3.09 -32.47 14.79
N TRP A 395 4.09 -32.54 13.92
CA TRP A 395 4.03 -31.85 12.63
C TRP A 395 3.32 -32.76 11.64
N ASN A 396 2.23 -32.28 11.04
CA ASN A 396 1.65 -32.89 9.84
C ASN A 396 2.57 -32.65 8.62
N LEU A 397 3.84 -33.02 8.74
CA LEU A 397 4.91 -32.87 7.76
C LEU A 397 5.76 -34.16 7.74
N ASN A 398 6.35 -34.49 6.59
CA ASN A 398 7.39 -35.52 6.57
C ASN A 398 8.71 -35.01 7.20
N GLN A 399 9.67 -35.92 7.40
CA GLN A 399 10.93 -35.60 8.09
C GLN A 399 11.77 -34.53 7.36
N GLU A 400 11.85 -34.60 6.04
CA GLU A 400 12.60 -33.65 5.22
C GLU A 400 11.98 -32.24 5.32
N SER A 401 10.66 -32.18 5.27
CA SER A 401 9.86 -30.97 5.43
C SER A 401 10.06 -30.29 6.78
N ALA A 402 10.01 -31.09 7.85
CA ALA A 402 10.27 -30.60 9.21
C ALA A 402 11.70 -30.05 9.33
N ALA A 403 12.68 -30.69 8.68
CA ALA A 403 14.06 -30.20 8.64
C ALA A 403 14.18 -28.86 7.91
N VAL A 404 13.46 -28.64 6.80
CA VAL A 404 13.42 -27.35 6.10
C VAL A 404 12.86 -26.25 7.02
N VAL A 405 11.76 -26.51 7.73
CA VAL A 405 11.19 -25.52 8.66
C VAL A 405 12.17 -25.22 9.81
N ALA A 406 12.83 -26.24 10.36
CA ALA A 406 13.83 -26.05 11.41
C ALA A 406 15.01 -25.19 10.93
N ARG A 407 15.50 -25.39 9.69
CA ARG A 407 16.51 -24.51 9.09
C ARG A 407 15.98 -23.08 8.89
N CYS A 408 14.76 -22.91 8.39
CA CYS A 408 14.16 -21.60 8.23
C CYS A 408 14.07 -20.82 9.56
N ASN A 409 13.77 -21.52 10.66
CA ASN A 409 13.76 -20.95 12.00
C ASN A 409 15.15 -20.49 12.46
N SER A 410 16.23 -21.20 12.10
CA SER A 410 17.59 -20.82 12.49
C SER A 410 18.07 -19.54 11.78
N TYR A 411 17.50 -19.21 10.62
CA TYR A 411 17.79 -17.98 9.88
C TYR A 411 17.09 -16.73 10.44
N ALA A 412 16.09 -16.86 11.31
CA ALA A 412 15.28 -15.72 11.79
C ALA A 412 16.10 -14.53 12.32
N PRO A 413 17.18 -14.71 13.13
CA PRO A 413 17.96 -13.59 13.64
C PRO A 413 18.62 -12.76 12.53
N LEU A 414 19.07 -13.41 11.46
CA LEU A 414 19.73 -12.76 10.34
C LEU A 414 18.81 -11.73 9.67
N PHE A 415 17.55 -12.12 9.40
CA PHE A 415 16.61 -11.21 8.77
C PHE A 415 16.25 -10.01 9.65
N LEU A 416 16.16 -10.20 10.98
CA LEU A 416 15.95 -9.10 11.91
C LEU A 416 17.07 -8.06 11.82
N GLU A 417 18.33 -8.50 11.74
CA GLU A 417 19.47 -7.60 11.61
C GLU A 417 19.53 -6.91 10.25
N ILE A 418 19.15 -7.61 9.17
CA ILE A 418 19.01 -7.02 7.83
C ILE A 418 17.97 -5.90 7.81
N VAL A 419 16.84 -6.10 8.49
CA VAL A 419 15.79 -5.09 8.57
C VAL A 419 16.28 -3.85 9.32
N LYS A 420 16.91 -4.01 10.49
CA LYS A 420 17.51 -2.90 11.24
C LYS A 420 18.53 -2.13 10.39
N LEU A 421 19.43 -2.84 9.71
CA LEU A 421 20.42 -2.22 8.82
C LEU A 421 19.76 -1.47 7.66
N SER A 422 18.69 -2.03 7.09
CA SER A 422 17.95 -1.38 5.99
C SER A 422 17.28 -0.06 6.39
N GLN A 423 16.94 0.12 7.67
CA GLN A 423 16.43 1.39 8.20
C GLN A 423 17.55 2.43 8.22
N ILE A 424 18.73 2.08 8.74
CA ILE A 424 19.93 2.96 8.73
C ILE A 424 20.30 3.32 7.29
N LEU A 425 20.32 2.35 6.37
CA LEU A 425 20.57 2.57 4.95
C LEU A 425 19.56 3.57 4.35
N GLY A 426 18.29 3.49 4.74
CA GLY A 426 17.27 4.45 4.31
C GLY A 426 17.60 5.89 4.73
N GLU A 427 18.07 6.09 5.96
CA GLU A 427 18.50 7.41 6.46
C GLU A 427 19.74 7.94 5.70
N VAL A 428 20.73 7.08 5.46
CA VAL A 428 21.92 7.41 4.66
C VAL A 428 21.52 7.84 3.25
N LEU A 429 20.70 7.02 2.57
CA LEU A 429 20.24 7.30 1.22
C LEU A 429 19.47 8.63 1.14
N ALA A 430 18.64 8.92 2.14
CA ALA A 430 17.87 10.16 2.22
C ALA A 430 18.73 11.41 2.51
N SER A 431 19.90 11.23 3.12
CA SER A 431 20.81 12.30 3.51
C SER A 431 21.85 12.64 2.45
N VAL A 432 22.33 11.63 1.71
CA VAL A 432 23.45 11.78 0.77
C VAL A 432 23.00 11.93 -0.69
N TYR A 433 21.91 11.26 -1.11
CA TYR A 433 21.59 11.10 -2.54
C TYR A 433 20.34 11.89 -3.01
N ARG A 434 20.06 13.05 -2.42
CA ARG A 434 18.94 13.93 -2.83
C ARG A 434 19.45 15.09 -3.72
N PRO A 435 19.16 15.11 -5.04
CA PRO A 435 19.80 16.05 -5.98
C PRO A 435 19.58 17.54 -5.72
N LEU A 436 18.45 17.89 -5.09
CA LEU A 436 18.05 19.28 -4.84
C LEU A 436 18.16 19.66 -3.35
N ARG A 437 18.66 18.77 -2.50
CA ARG A 437 18.87 19.06 -1.08
C ARG A 437 20.31 19.54 -0.92
N GLU A 438 20.51 20.57 -0.10
CA GLU A 438 21.86 20.94 0.32
C GLU A 438 22.56 19.73 0.95
N PRO A 439 23.88 19.59 0.78
CA PRO A 439 24.65 18.54 1.43
C PRO A 439 24.31 18.51 2.92
N SER A 440 24.01 17.33 3.44
CA SER A 440 23.74 17.18 4.87
C SER A 440 24.96 17.66 5.67
N PRO A 441 24.78 18.40 6.78
CA PRO A 441 25.89 18.80 7.62
C PRO A 441 26.71 17.58 8.07
N TRP A 442 28.02 17.77 8.26
CA TRP A 442 28.91 16.70 8.75
C TRP A 442 28.41 16.04 10.04
N SER A 443 27.76 16.80 10.92
CA SER A 443 27.15 16.26 12.14
C SER A 443 26.08 15.18 11.86
N VAL A 444 25.39 15.25 10.73
CA VAL A 444 24.42 14.20 10.33
C VAL A 444 25.14 12.93 9.92
N VAL A 445 26.28 13.05 9.24
CA VAL A 445 27.13 11.91 8.86
C VAL A 445 27.67 11.24 10.12
N GLU A 446 28.22 12.01 11.06
CA GLU A 446 28.72 11.49 12.35
C GLU A 446 27.63 10.72 13.13
N ILE A 447 26.40 11.25 13.17
CA ILE A 447 25.27 10.55 13.82
C ILE A 447 24.95 9.22 13.13
N LEU A 448 25.01 9.17 11.80
CA LEU A 448 24.74 7.94 11.03
C LEU A 448 25.86 6.91 11.21
N GLU A 449 27.12 7.35 11.23
CA GLU A 449 28.28 6.50 11.54
C GLU A 449 28.17 5.93 12.96
N GLU A 450 27.80 6.74 13.95
CA GLU A 450 27.59 6.29 15.32
C GLU A 450 26.44 5.27 15.42
N LYS A 451 25.32 5.51 14.72
CA LYS A 451 24.21 4.55 14.63
C LYS A 451 24.66 3.21 14.05
N LEU A 452 25.41 3.25 12.95
CA LEU A 452 25.93 2.06 12.28
C LEU A 452 26.91 1.29 13.20
N ALA A 453 27.83 1.99 13.85
CA ALA A 453 28.76 1.41 14.82
C ALA A 453 28.03 0.77 16.01
N ARG A 454 27.03 1.46 16.58
CA ARG A 454 26.21 0.92 17.68
C ARG A 454 25.45 -0.33 17.26
N TRP A 455 24.88 -0.35 16.06
CA TRP A 455 24.24 -1.55 15.52
C TRP A 455 25.24 -2.69 15.35
N GLN A 456 26.44 -2.44 14.83
CA GLN A 456 27.47 -3.46 14.65
C GLN A 456 27.90 -4.10 15.97
N VAL A 457 28.10 -3.29 17.02
CA VAL A 457 28.43 -3.78 18.37
C VAL A 457 27.29 -4.63 18.95
N ALA A 458 26.04 -4.22 18.71
CA ALA A 458 24.84 -4.92 19.16
C ALA A 458 24.44 -6.12 18.28
N LEU A 459 25.14 -6.35 17.16
CA LEU A 459 24.82 -7.40 16.20
C LEU A 459 24.80 -8.77 16.90
N ASP A 460 23.73 -9.54 16.69
CA ASP A 460 23.61 -10.90 17.24
C ASP A 460 24.87 -11.71 16.87
N PRO A 461 25.51 -12.40 17.83
CA PRO A 461 26.71 -13.20 17.55
C PRO A 461 26.52 -14.19 16.39
N ARG A 462 25.31 -14.75 16.23
CA ARG A 462 24.99 -15.66 15.11
C ARG A 462 25.04 -14.98 13.74
N CYS A 463 25.02 -13.65 13.68
CA CYS A 463 25.08 -12.85 12.45
C CYS A 463 26.47 -12.26 12.18
N ARG A 464 27.45 -12.49 13.07
CA ARG A 464 28.84 -12.05 12.89
C ARG A 464 29.61 -13.08 12.05
N ILE A 465 30.47 -12.60 11.17
CA ILE A 465 31.34 -13.44 10.32
C ILE A 465 32.38 -14.17 11.17
N ASP A 466 32.97 -13.46 12.13
CA ASP A 466 34.07 -13.96 12.96
C ASP A 466 33.59 -14.85 14.11
N THR A 467 32.28 -15.07 14.26
CA THR A 467 31.74 -15.99 15.26
C THR A 467 31.61 -17.37 14.64
N PRO A 468 32.54 -18.31 14.94
CA PRO A 468 32.35 -19.70 14.57
C PRO A 468 31.15 -20.22 15.36
N LEU A 469 30.03 -20.48 14.68
CA LEU A 469 28.96 -21.24 15.30
C LEU A 469 29.47 -22.66 15.48
N THR A 470 29.38 -23.16 16.71
CA THR A 470 29.89 -24.47 17.17
C THR A 470 29.32 -25.69 16.42
N SER A 471 28.37 -25.50 15.50
CA SER A 471 27.83 -26.56 14.65
C SER A 471 28.54 -26.61 13.29
N LEU A 472 29.16 -27.76 12.97
CA LEU A 472 29.81 -28.07 11.69
C LEU A 472 28.92 -27.93 10.42
N ASN A 473 27.65 -27.53 10.56
CA ASN A 473 26.64 -27.53 9.49
C ASN A 473 26.01 -26.13 9.28
N GLU A 474 26.80 -25.05 9.34
CA GLU A 474 26.28 -23.74 8.91
C GLU A 474 26.05 -23.78 7.38
N PRO A 475 24.81 -23.57 6.90
CA PRO A 475 24.55 -23.51 5.47
C PRO A 475 25.37 -22.38 4.85
N MET A 476 26.06 -22.63 3.73
CA MET A 476 26.89 -21.63 3.03
C MET A 476 26.15 -20.31 2.77
N ALA A 477 24.82 -20.37 2.66
CA ALA A 477 23.95 -19.21 2.58
C ALA A 477 24.06 -18.26 3.78
N MET A 478 24.15 -18.76 5.02
CA MET A 478 24.30 -17.92 6.20
C MET A 478 25.61 -17.15 6.15
N THR A 479 26.71 -17.80 5.77
CA THR A 479 28.01 -17.14 5.58
C THR A 479 27.93 -16.03 4.54
N LEU A 480 27.31 -16.29 3.39
CA LEU A 480 27.13 -15.28 2.33
C LEU A 480 26.31 -14.07 2.81
N HIS A 481 25.28 -14.29 3.60
CA HIS A 481 24.46 -13.20 4.14
C HIS A 481 25.15 -12.45 5.27
N LYS A 482 25.97 -13.11 6.09
CA LYS A 482 26.87 -12.44 7.03
C LYS A 482 27.85 -11.52 6.30
N TYR A 483 28.43 -11.97 5.18
CA TYR A 483 29.24 -11.10 4.31
C TYR A 483 28.44 -9.92 3.74
N TYR A 484 27.20 -10.14 3.33
CA TYR A 484 26.34 -9.06 2.87
C TYR A 484 26.11 -7.98 3.93
N ILE A 485 25.89 -8.40 5.18
CA ILE A 485 25.79 -7.52 6.36
C ILE A 485 27.09 -6.73 6.57
N GLN A 486 28.27 -7.37 6.39
CA GLN A 486 29.56 -6.70 6.52
C GLN A 486 29.89 -5.75 5.34
N ILE A 487 29.52 -6.10 4.11
CA ILE A 487 29.73 -5.24 2.93
C ILE A 487 28.90 -3.97 3.06
N LEU A 488 27.66 -4.07 3.56
CA LEU A 488 26.82 -2.88 3.80
C LEU A 488 27.34 -1.97 4.93
N HIS A 489 28.30 -2.44 5.74
CA HIS A 489 28.97 -1.65 6.76
C HIS A 489 30.21 -0.90 6.23
N GLN A 490 30.92 -1.46 5.24
CA GLN A 490 32.09 -0.83 4.62
C GLN A 490 31.67 0.20 3.58
#